data_AF-A0A957T7R4-F1
#
_entry.id   AF-A0A957T7R4-F1
#
_cell.length_a   1.000
_cell.length_b   1.000
_cell.length_c   1.000
_cell.angle_alpha   90.00
_cell.angle_beta   90.00
_cell.angle_gamma   90.00
#
_symmetry.space_group_name_H-M   'P 1'
#
loop_
_entity.id
_entity.type
_entity.pdbx_description
1 polymer ?
#
loop_
_entity_poly.entity_id
_entity_poly.type
_entity_poly.pdbx_seq_one_letter_code
_entity_poly.pdbx_strand_id
1 'polypeptide(L)'
;ARQWTRLARPLVAQIVDNHRTDAAVTAQRLYAVDGLVGLELLVDPRATADELTSLIQAIRWENDLPLWVKLPLERAAELAPAAIGVDADALVIGQPTRGALVNAAGVPVNGALFGPLAFAPMLAALIDVMRLQLGAPVIACGGVHSVAQARQVLAAGAVAVQLDSVLWIEPGVALEIADKMNQER
;
A
#
# COMPACT_ATOMS: atom_id res chain seq x y z
N ALA A 1 -2.24 -19.98 -10.71
CA ALA A 1 -2.90 -18.73 -11.11
C ALA A 1 -4.14 -18.87 -12.02
N ARG A 2 -4.44 -20.03 -12.66
CA ARG A 2 -5.61 -20.19 -13.58
C ARG A 2 -7.00 -19.79 -13.01
N GLN A 3 -7.14 -19.63 -11.70
CA GLN A 3 -8.38 -19.18 -11.06
C GLN A 3 -8.50 -17.65 -11.01
N TRP A 4 -7.39 -16.90 -11.11
CA TRP A 4 -7.38 -15.44 -11.00
C TRP A 4 -8.02 -14.75 -12.20
N THR A 5 -7.88 -15.32 -13.39
CA THR A 5 -8.57 -14.85 -14.61
C THR A 5 -10.09 -14.95 -14.53
N ARG A 6 -10.63 -15.66 -13.53
CA ARG A 6 -12.08 -15.81 -13.30
C ARG A 6 -12.61 -14.83 -12.25
N LEU A 7 -11.75 -14.04 -11.62
CA LEU A 7 -12.20 -13.04 -10.66
C LEU A 7 -12.94 -11.92 -11.41
N ALA A 8 -14.10 -11.53 -10.88
CA ALA A 8 -14.89 -10.43 -11.43
C ALA A 8 -14.27 -9.04 -11.16
N ARG A 9 -13.16 -8.98 -10.42
CA ARG A 9 -12.47 -7.75 -10.02
C ARG A 9 -11.00 -7.82 -10.41
N PRO A 10 -10.37 -6.69 -10.80
CA PRO A 10 -8.95 -6.63 -11.11
C PRO A 10 -8.09 -7.05 -9.90
N LEU A 11 -6.99 -7.75 -10.16
CA LEU A 11 -6.08 -8.24 -9.13
C LEU A 11 -4.72 -7.54 -9.20
N VAL A 12 -4.25 -7.03 -8.06
CA VAL A 12 -2.91 -6.46 -7.87
C VAL A 12 -2.10 -7.40 -6.98
N ALA A 13 -0.89 -7.76 -7.37
CA ALA A 13 -0.01 -8.62 -6.58
C ALA A 13 0.99 -7.80 -5.76
N GLN A 14 1.10 -8.08 -4.45
CA GLN A 14 2.08 -7.41 -3.60
C GLN A 14 3.42 -8.15 -3.61
N ILE A 15 4.51 -7.43 -3.86
CA ILE A 15 5.91 -7.86 -3.77
C ILE A 15 6.48 -7.34 -2.44
N VAL A 16 7.17 -8.21 -1.70
CA VAL A 16 7.74 -7.92 -0.38
C VAL A 16 9.28 -8.10 -0.37
N ASP A 17 9.85 -8.43 -1.52
CA ASP A 17 11.30 -8.63 -1.67
C ASP A 17 12.05 -7.33 -1.35
N ASN A 18 13.08 -7.44 -0.51
CA ASN A 18 13.93 -6.33 -0.08
C ASN A 18 15.32 -6.34 -0.72
N HIS A 19 15.58 -7.31 -1.61
CA HIS A 19 16.81 -7.41 -2.38
C HIS A 19 16.52 -7.32 -3.88
N ARG A 20 17.35 -6.56 -4.59
CA ARG A 20 17.21 -6.27 -6.03
C ARG A 20 17.04 -7.53 -6.88
N THR A 21 17.87 -8.55 -6.64
CA THR A 21 17.85 -9.79 -7.42
C THR A 21 16.56 -10.57 -7.21
N ASP A 22 16.08 -10.65 -5.97
CA ASP A 22 14.86 -11.38 -5.63
C ASP A 22 13.63 -10.66 -6.21
N ALA A 23 13.58 -9.33 -6.08
CA ALA A 23 12.52 -8.50 -6.65
C ALA A 23 12.41 -8.67 -8.18
N ALA A 24 13.54 -8.72 -8.90
CA ALA A 24 13.56 -8.97 -10.33
C ALA A 24 13.00 -10.36 -10.68
N VAL A 25 13.44 -11.42 -9.98
CA VAL A 25 12.95 -12.79 -10.19
C VAL A 25 11.45 -12.88 -9.91
N THR A 26 10.96 -12.26 -8.85
CA THR A 26 9.53 -12.21 -8.53
C THR A 26 8.74 -11.46 -9.59
N ALA A 27 9.21 -10.27 -10.01
CA ALA A 27 8.56 -9.47 -11.04
C ALA A 27 8.45 -10.22 -12.38
N GLN A 28 9.53 -10.88 -12.81
CA GLN A 28 9.56 -11.72 -14.00
C GLN A 28 8.55 -12.87 -13.92
N ARG A 29 8.48 -13.55 -12.77
CA ARG A 29 7.51 -14.64 -12.56
C ARG A 29 6.08 -14.14 -12.60
N LEU A 30 5.80 -12.96 -12.04
CA LEU A 30 4.48 -12.35 -12.04
C LEU A 30 4.08 -11.86 -13.44
N TYR A 31 5.04 -11.49 -14.30
CA TYR A 31 4.76 -11.13 -15.69
C TYR A 31 4.13 -12.28 -16.48
N ALA A 32 4.52 -13.52 -16.18
CA ALA A 32 3.97 -14.73 -16.79
C ALA A 32 2.60 -15.14 -16.21
N VAL A 33 2.01 -14.37 -15.29
CA VAL A 33 0.76 -14.70 -14.63
C VAL A 33 -0.43 -13.93 -15.21
N ASP A 34 -1.29 -14.64 -15.93
CA ASP A 34 -2.54 -14.08 -16.44
C ASP A 34 -3.48 -13.62 -15.31
N GLY A 35 -4.14 -12.48 -15.54
CA GLY A 35 -5.19 -11.93 -14.66
C GLY A 35 -4.69 -10.90 -13.64
N LEU A 36 -3.38 -10.67 -13.54
CA LEU A 36 -2.84 -9.52 -12.82
C LEU A 36 -2.99 -8.25 -13.67
N VAL A 37 -3.36 -7.15 -13.01
CA VAL A 37 -3.48 -5.82 -13.64
C VAL A 37 -2.47 -4.82 -13.09
N GLY A 38 -1.67 -5.22 -12.10
CA GLY A 38 -0.76 -4.34 -11.40
C GLY A 38 0.03 -5.06 -10.33
N LEU A 39 1.04 -4.36 -9.83
CA LEU A 39 1.94 -4.75 -8.76
C LEU A 39 1.88 -3.71 -7.64
N GLU A 40 2.12 -4.14 -6.41
CA GLU A 40 2.37 -3.26 -5.28
C GLU A 40 3.69 -3.66 -4.60
N LEU A 41 4.66 -2.75 -4.48
CA LEU A 41 5.88 -2.97 -3.73
C LEU A 41 5.68 -2.54 -2.27
N LEU A 42 5.83 -3.47 -1.33
CA LEU A 42 5.94 -3.18 0.09
C LEU A 42 7.41 -2.86 0.44
N VAL A 43 7.68 -1.59 0.70
CA VAL A 43 9.04 -1.10 0.99
C VAL A 43 9.51 -1.56 2.39
N ASP A 44 10.75 -2.03 2.55
CA ASP A 44 11.31 -2.21 3.91
C ASP A 44 11.33 -0.84 4.61
N PRO A 45 10.73 -0.66 5.81
CA PRO A 45 10.72 0.63 6.50
C PRO A 45 12.11 1.26 6.70
N ARG A 46 13.17 0.45 6.67
CA ARG A 46 14.56 0.86 6.86
C ARG A 46 15.30 1.12 5.55
N ALA A 47 14.67 0.85 4.40
CA ALA A 47 15.31 1.06 3.10
C ALA A 47 15.67 2.54 2.90
N THR A 48 16.87 2.77 2.38
CA THR A 48 17.30 4.07 1.87
C THR A 48 16.56 4.41 0.58
N ALA A 49 16.60 5.67 0.16
CA ALA A 49 16.06 6.07 -1.15
C ALA A 49 16.77 5.34 -2.30
N ASP A 50 18.08 5.09 -2.19
CA ASP A 50 18.86 4.36 -3.20
C ASP A 50 18.47 2.88 -3.29
N GLU A 51 18.20 2.23 -2.15
CA GLU A 51 17.70 0.86 -2.13
C GLU A 51 16.28 0.77 -2.72
N LEU A 52 15.40 1.72 -2.36
CA LEU A 52 14.05 1.81 -2.92
C LEU A 52 14.08 1.98 -4.43
N THR A 53 14.87 2.93 -4.93
CA THR A 53 14.97 3.21 -6.37
C THR A 53 15.55 2.00 -7.11
N SER A 54 16.57 1.35 -6.54
CA SER A 54 17.16 0.13 -7.09
C SER A 54 16.17 -1.03 -7.20
N LEU A 55 15.28 -1.19 -6.19
CA LEU A 55 14.21 -2.20 -6.21
C LEU A 55 13.17 -1.90 -7.29
N ILE A 56 12.70 -0.65 -7.36
CA ILE A 56 11.71 -0.24 -8.37
C ILE A 56 12.25 -0.48 -9.78
N GLN A 57 13.47 -0.04 -10.07
CA GLN A 57 14.11 -0.23 -11.38
C GLN A 57 14.25 -1.71 -11.76
N ALA A 58 14.59 -2.57 -10.79
CA ALA A 58 14.69 -4.00 -11.04
C ALA A 58 13.33 -4.65 -11.35
N ILE A 59 12.26 -4.21 -10.69
CA ILE A 59 10.90 -4.66 -11.00
C ILE A 59 10.48 -4.17 -12.39
N ARG A 60 10.67 -2.88 -12.67
CA ARG A 60 10.30 -2.25 -13.95
C ARG A 60 11.04 -2.85 -15.15
N TRP A 61 12.26 -3.35 -14.95
CA TRP A 61 13.01 -4.02 -16.01
C TRP A 61 12.37 -5.35 -16.44
N GLU A 62 11.72 -6.05 -15.51
CA GLU A 62 11.17 -7.39 -15.73
C GLU A 62 9.64 -7.38 -15.93
N ASN A 63 8.97 -6.27 -15.64
CA ASN A 63 7.51 -6.18 -15.63
C ASN A 63 7.02 -4.76 -15.97
N ASP A 64 6.09 -4.66 -16.92
CA ASP A 64 5.53 -3.41 -17.41
C ASP A 64 4.15 -3.05 -16.83
N LEU A 65 3.59 -3.92 -15.97
CA LEU A 65 2.33 -3.65 -15.28
C LEU A 65 2.46 -2.41 -14.37
N PRO A 66 1.36 -1.67 -14.12
CA PRO A 66 1.34 -0.58 -13.17
C PRO A 66 1.93 -0.99 -11.81
N LEU A 67 2.87 -0.21 -11.29
CA LEU A 67 3.57 -0.46 -10.04
C LEU A 67 3.22 0.60 -8.99
N TRP A 68 2.51 0.18 -7.95
CA TRP A 68 2.25 0.99 -6.78
C TRP A 68 3.35 0.80 -5.74
N VAL A 69 3.77 1.85 -5.06
CA VAL A 69 4.80 1.78 -4.01
C VAL A 69 4.18 2.12 -2.66
N LYS A 70 4.14 1.13 -1.76
CA LYS A 70 3.58 1.27 -0.43
C LYS A 70 4.64 1.71 0.56
N LEU A 71 4.50 2.93 1.07
CA LEU A 71 5.52 3.61 1.87
C LEU A 71 5.26 3.51 3.39
N PRO A 72 6.33 3.43 4.21
CA PRO A 72 6.24 3.56 5.66
C PRO A 72 5.73 4.95 6.06
N LEU A 73 4.76 5.02 6.99
CA LEU A 73 4.09 6.29 7.35
C LEU A 73 5.07 7.39 7.76
N GLU A 74 6.03 7.06 8.63
CA GLU A 74 7.00 8.01 9.19
C GLU A 74 7.95 8.60 8.14
N ARG A 75 8.15 7.91 7.01
CA ARG A 75 9.08 8.30 5.94
C ARG A 75 8.39 8.46 4.59
N ALA A 76 7.06 8.52 4.58
CA ALA A 76 6.28 8.59 3.36
C ALA A 76 6.63 9.83 2.53
N ALA A 77 6.65 11.01 3.15
CA ALA A 77 7.01 12.25 2.47
C ALA A 77 8.49 12.30 2.03
N GLU A 78 9.39 11.68 2.79
CA GLU A 78 10.82 11.57 2.47
C GLU A 78 11.04 10.70 1.21
N LEU A 79 10.40 9.54 1.15
CA LEU A 79 10.64 8.52 0.12
C LEU A 79 9.78 8.72 -1.14
N ALA A 80 8.65 9.41 -1.04
CA ALA A 80 7.72 9.61 -2.15
C ALA A 80 8.37 10.22 -3.41
N PRO A 81 9.19 11.29 -3.33
CA PRO A 81 9.85 11.84 -4.51
C PRO A 81 10.80 10.84 -5.19
N ALA A 82 11.52 10.04 -4.40
CA ALA A 82 12.45 9.03 -4.92
C ALA A 82 11.70 7.92 -5.66
N ALA A 83 10.57 7.45 -5.12
CA ALA A 83 9.75 6.44 -5.78
C ALA A 83 9.20 6.94 -7.13
N ILE A 84 8.61 8.14 -7.15
CA ILE A 84 8.06 8.74 -8.38
C ILE A 84 9.17 9.03 -9.40
N GLY A 85 10.36 9.45 -8.96
CA GLY A 85 11.49 9.74 -9.83
C GLY A 85 12.04 8.53 -10.61
N VAL A 86 11.61 7.30 -10.29
CA VAL A 86 11.99 6.08 -11.01
C VAL A 86 10.78 5.25 -11.46
N ASP A 87 9.73 5.93 -11.89
CA ASP A 87 8.55 5.35 -12.56
C ASP A 87 7.67 4.45 -11.65
N ALA A 88 7.49 4.83 -10.39
CA ALA A 88 6.34 4.38 -9.62
C ALA A 88 5.05 5.04 -10.15
N ASP A 89 4.07 4.23 -10.54
CA ASP A 89 2.81 4.70 -11.14
C ASP A 89 1.84 5.29 -10.10
N ALA A 90 1.94 4.87 -8.84
CA ALA A 90 1.17 5.43 -7.73
C ALA A 90 1.86 5.19 -6.38
N LEU A 91 1.44 5.93 -5.36
CA LEU A 91 1.90 5.75 -3.98
C LEU A 91 0.77 5.20 -3.10
N VAL A 92 1.10 4.28 -2.20
CA VAL A 92 0.19 3.81 -1.16
C VAL A 92 0.72 4.27 0.20
N ILE A 93 -0.02 5.13 0.88
CA ILE A 93 0.37 5.65 2.19
C ILE A 93 -0.32 4.80 3.24
N GLY A 94 0.44 3.92 3.90
CA GLY A 94 -0.23 2.98 4.80
C GLY A 94 0.47 1.74 5.27
N GLN A 95 1.81 1.68 5.36
CA GLN A 95 2.39 0.57 6.12
C GLN A 95 2.10 0.75 7.61
N PRO A 96 1.80 -0.34 8.34
CA PRO A 96 1.53 -0.27 9.76
C PRO A 96 2.78 0.18 10.54
N THR A 97 2.59 1.06 11.51
CA THR A 97 3.61 1.37 12.53
C THR A 97 3.94 0.11 13.34
N ARG A 98 5.15 0.05 13.91
CA ARG A 98 5.57 -1.10 14.73
C ARG A 98 5.46 -0.78 16.21
N GLY A 99 5.10 -1.80 16.99
CA GLY A 99 5.04 -1.73 18.45
C GLY A 99 5.62 -2.99 19.07
N ALA A 100 5.72 -2.96 20.41
CA ALA A 100 6.20 -4.09 21.20
C ALA A 100 5.27 -4.36 22.38
N LEU A 101 5.16 -5.63 22.76
CA LEU A 101 4.54 -6.09 24.00
C LEU A 101 5.45 -7.11 24.67
N VAL A 102 5.19 -7.40 25.94
CA VAL A 102 5.86 -8.50 26.66
C VAL A 102 4.86 -9.65 26.78
N ASN A 103 5.22 -10.83 26.31
CA ASN A 103 4.34 -12.00 26.41
C ASN A 103 4.26 -12.54 27.85
N ALA A 104 3.39 -13.53 28.08
CA ALA A 104 3.21 -14.12 29.40
C ALA A 104 4.48 -14.77 29.99
N ALA A 105 5.47 -15.11 29.15
CA ALA A 105 6.76 -15.66 29.57
C ALA A 105 7.82 -14.57 29.83
N GLY A 106 7.47 -13.28 29.78
CA GLY A 106 8.40 -12.18 29.97
C GLY A 106 9.25 -11.84 28.73
N VAL A 107 8.93 -12.41 27.56
CA VAL A 107 9.71 -12.20 26.33
C VAL A 107 9.12 -11.04 25.51
N PRO A 108 9.94 -10.06 25.10
CA PRO A 108 9.50 -9.02 24.18
C PRO A 108 9.08 -9.58 22.81
N VAL A 109 7.92 -9.15 22.33
CA VAL A 109 7.37 -9.46 21.01
C VAL A 109 7.17 -8.15 20.27
N ASN A 110 7.78 -8.04 19.08
CA ASN A 110 7.65 -6.88 18.20
C ASN A 110 6.73 -7.21 17.03
N GLY A 111 5.84 -6.30 16.65
CA GLY A 111 4.86 -6.53 15.61
C GLY A 111 4.33 -5.27 14.96
N ALA A 112 3.61 -5.45 13.86
CA ALA A 112 2.85 -4.39 13.21
C ALA A 112 1.57 -4.09 14.00
N LEU A 113 1.25 -2.80 14.13
CA LEU A 113 0.04 -2.32 14.76
C LEU A 113 -1.04 -2.09 13.71
N PHE A 114 -2.17 -2.75 13.89
CA PHE A 114 -3.35 -2.64 13.03
C PHE A 114 -4.55 -2.21 13.86
N GLY A 115 -5.54 -1.60 13.22
CA GLY A 115 -6.76 -1.16 13.88
C GLY A 115 -7.13 0.28 13.53
N PRO A 116 -8.29 0.74 14.05
CA PRO A 116 -8.82 2.07 13.75
C PRO A 116 -7.89 3.22 14.20
N LEU A 117 -7.02 2.97 15.19
CA LEU A 117 -6.03 3.95 15.66
C LEU A 117 -4.96 4.27 14.60
N ALA A 118 -4.77 3.41 13.59
CA ALA A 118 -3.87 3.69 12.47
C ALA A 118 -4.38 4.82 11.55
N PHE A 119 -5.67 5.17 11.63
CA PHE A 119 -6.29 6.16 10.74
C PHE A 119 -5.64 7.54 10.84
N ALA A 120 -5.51 8.07 12.06
CA ALA A 120 -4.99 9.41 12.28
C ALA A 120 -3.53 9.59 11.81
N PRO A 121 -2.56 8.71 12.17
CA PRO A 121 -1.19 8.84 11.66
C PRO A 121 -1.12 8.61 10.15
N MET A 122 -1.93 7.72 9.57
CA MET A 122 -2.01 7.57 8.13
C MET A 122 -2.53 8.83 7.43
N LEU A 123 -3.60 9.44 7.94
CA LEU A 123 -4.16 10.67 7.37
C LEU A 123 -3.15 11.83 7.44
N ALA A 124 -2.39 11.93 8.53
CA ALA A 124 -1.31 12.92 8.65
C ALA A 124 -0.23 12.71 7.57
N ALA A 125 0.28 11.48 7.44
CA ALA A 125 1.27 11.14 6.42
C ALA A 125 0.74 11.35 4.98
N LEU A 126 -0.53 11.03 4.73
CA LEU A 126 -1.19 11.29 3.45
C LEU A 126 -1.17 12.78 3.13
N ILE A 127 -1.59 13.63 4.07
CA ILE A 127 -1.60 15.08 3.89
C ILE A 127 -0.19 15.62 3.61
N ASP A 128 0.83 15.12 4.32
CA ASP A 128 2.22 15.52 4.09
C ASP A 128 2.72 15.14 2.70
N VAL A 129 2.38 13.93 2.20
CA VAL A 129 2.70 13.52 0.83
C VAL A 129 1.94 14.37 -0.20
N MET A 130 0.66 14.66 0.03
CA MET A 130 -0.15 15.46 -0.89
C MET A 130 0.36 16.91 -1.02
N ARG A 131 0.94 17.48 0.05
CA ARG A 131 1.59 18.81 0.02
C ARG A 131 2.81 18.88 -0.90
N LEU A 132 3.44 17.75 -1.21
CA LEU A 132 4.58 17.70 -2.13
C LEU A 132 4.17 17.89 -3.59
N GLN A 133 2.88 17.77 -3.93
CA GLN A 133 2.34 18.00 -5.27
C GLN A 133 3.05 17.20 -6.37
N LEU A 134 3.39 15.93 -6.09
CA LEU A 134 4.18 15.08 -7.00
C LEU A 134 3.44 14.68 -8.30
N GLY A 135 2.16 15.03 -8.45
CA GLY A 135 1.36 14.71 -9.64
C GLY A 135 0.95 13.23 -9.78
N ALA A 136 1.45 12.35 -8.91
CA ALA A 136 1.11 10.94 -8.90
C ALA A 136 -0.19 10.65 -8.12
N PRO A 137 -0.99 9.65 -8.54
CA PRO A 137 -2.10 9.15 -7.75
C PRO A 137 -1.64 8.61 -6.38
N VAL A 138 -2.40 8.92 -5.33
CA VAL A 138 -2.11 8.44 -3.97
C VAL A 138 -3.29 7.62 -3.45
N ILE A 139 -3.02 6.42 -2.92
CA ILE A 139 -3.99 5.54 -2.30
C ILE A 139 -3.79 5.57 -0.78
N ALA A 140 -4.87 5.75 -0.02
CA ALA A 140 -4.83 5.71 1.43
C ALA A 140 -5.03 4.28 1.95
N CYS A 141 -4.21 3.83 2.91
CA CYS A 141 -4.35 2.51 3.52
C CYS A 141 -4.05 2.60 5.03
N GLY A 142 -4.96 2.13 5.88
CA GLY A 142 -4.67 2.01 7.32
C GLY A 142 -5.74 2.64 8.20
N GLY A 143 -6.42 1.80 8.98
CA GLY A 143 -7.38 2.24 10.00
C GLY A 143 -8.68 2.83 9.47
N VAL A 144 -8.96 2.73 8.16
CA VAL A 144 -10.27 3.09 7.60
C VAL A 144 -11.29 2.01 7.91
N HIS A 145 -12.22 2.30 8.81
CA HIS A 145 -13.25 1.39 9.32
C HIS A 145 -14.67 1.89 9.04
N SER A 146 -14.82 3.05 8.38
CA SER A 146 -16.12 3.67 8.13
C SER A 146 -16.15 4.47 6.83
N VAL A 147 -17.37 4.70 6.31
CA VAL A 147 -17.60 5.59 5.15
C VAL A 147 -17.12 7.00 5.43
N ALA A 148 -17.32 7.51 6.66
CA ALA A 148 -16.88 8.85 7.05
C ALA A 148 -15.34 8.98 6.95
N GLN A 149 -14.60 7.97 7.40
CA GLN A 149 -13.14 7.94 7.26
C GLN A 149 -12.69 7.81 5.80
N ALA A 150 -13.37 6.97 5.00
CA ALA A 150 -13.09 6.86 3.57
C ALA A 150 -13.27 8.21 2.85
N ARG A 151 -14.29 9.00 3.22
CA ARG A 151 -14.48 10.37 2.70
C ARG A 151 -13.38 11.33 3.11
N GLN A 152 -12.91 11.25 4.35
CA GLN A 152 -11.85 12.13 4.83
C GLN A 152 -10.55 11.96 4.04
N VAL A 153 -10.14 10.71 3.76
CA VAL A 153 -8.92 10.47 2.97
C VAL A 153 -9.09 10.88 1.51
N LEU A 154 -10.27 10.69 0.92
CA LEU A 154 -10.56 11.19 -0.43
C LEU A 154 -10.56 12.72 -0.48
N ALA A 155 -11.15 13.38 0.52
CA ALA A 155 -11.13 14.84 0.64
C ALA A 155 -9.71 15.39 0.87
N ALA A 156 -8.83 14.60 1.50
CA ALA A 156 -7.41 14.91 1.63
C ALA A 156 -6.62 14.71 0.30
N GLY A 157 -7.26 14.15 -0.73
CA GLY A 157 -6.70 14.02 -2.08
C GLY A 157 -6.28 12.61 -2.48
N ALA A 158 -6.51 11.60 -1.64
CA ALA A 158 -6.36 10.22 -2.09
C ALA A 158 -7.36 9.91 -3.22
N VAL A 159 -6.96 9.11 -4.20
CA VAL A 159 -7.83 8.70 -5.32
C VAL A 159 -8.59 7.41 -5.02
N ALA A 160 -8.10 6.62 -4.07
CA ALA A 160 -8.66 5.33 -3.67
C ALA A 160 -8.31 5.02 -2.22
N VAL A 161 -8.98 4.00 -1.67
CA VAL A 161 -8.82 3.54 -0.29
C VAL A 161 -8.61 2.03 -0.26
N GLN A 162 -7.58 1.57 0.44
CA GLN A 162 -7.41 0.17 0.82
C GLN A 162 -7.95 -0.05 2.23
N LEU A 163 -8.71 -1.13 2.40
CA LEU A 163 -9.20 -1.59 3.68
C LEU A 163 -8.35 -2.77 4.16
N ASP A 164 -7.99 -2.76 5.44
CA ASP A 164 -7.12 -3.77 6.05
C ASP A 164 -7.79 -4.47 7.24
N SER A 165 -7.57 -3.98 8.46
CA SER A 165 -7.94 -4.67 9.69
C SER A 165 -9.44 -4.72 9.92
N VAL A 166 -10.22 -3.85 9.26
CA VAL A 166 -11.68 -3.90 9.29
C VAL A 166 -12.20 -5.18 8.60
N LEU A 167 -11.50 -5.64 7.55
CA LEU A 167 -11.88 -6.85 6.80
C LEU A 167 -11.62 -8.14 7.59
N TRP A 168 -10.75 -8.09 8.60
CA TRP A 168 -10.51 -9.23 9.50
C TRP A 168 -11.64 -9.43 10.50
N ILE A 169 -12.44 -8.39 10.74
CA ILE A 169 -13.55 -8.38 11.68
C ILE A 169 -14.86 -8.59 10.91
N GLU A 170 -15.07 -7.80 9.85
CA GLU A 170 -16.29 -7.82 9.04
C GLU A 170 -15.93 -7.67 7.55
N PRO A 171 -15.75 -8.77 6.80
CA PRO A 171 -15.44 -8.72 5.38
C PRO A 171 -16.49 -7.99 4.52
N GLY A 172 -17.77 -8.02 4.94
CA GLY A 172 -18.88 -7.39 4.21
C GLY A 172 -18.78 -5.86 4.15
N VAL A 173 -18.04 -5.24 5.07
CA VAL A 173 -17.90 -3.79 5.19
C VAL A 173 -17.32 -3.15 3.92
N ALA A 174 -16.52 -3.89 3.14
CA ALA A 174 -15.95 -3.38 1.89
C ALA A 174 -17.05 -3.02 0.88
N LEU A 175 -18.07 -3.88 0.76
CA LEU A 175 -19.21 -3.64 -0.12
C LEU A 175 -20.08 -2.51 0.43
N GLU A 176 -20.34 -2.50 1.73
CA GLU A 176 -21.13 -1.43 2.35
C GLU A 176 -20.49 -0.05 2.16
N ILE A 177 -19.18 0.06 2.34
CA ILE A 177 -18.45 1.30 2.15
C ILE A 177 -18.53 1.72 0.68
N ALA A 178 -18.27 0.79 -0.26
CA ALA A 178 -18.33 1.07 -1.68
C ALA A 178 -19.74 1.52 -2.13
N ASP A 179 -20.80 0.84 -1.69
CA ASP A 179 -22.17 1.14 -2.07
C ASP A 179 -22.61 2.52 -1.54
N LYS A 180 -22.35 2.80 -0.26
CA LYS A 180 -22.65 4.11 0.34
C LYS A 180 -21.85 5.25 -0.29
N MET A 181 -20.64 4.98 -0.77
CA MET A 181 -19.85 5.97 -1.50
C MET A 181 -20.37 6.23 -2.92
N ASN A 182 -21.02 5.25 -3.55
CA ASN A 182 -21.60 5.40 -4.89
C ASN A 182 -22.99 6.05 -4.89
N GLN A 183 -23.78 5.85 -3.83
CA GLN A 183 -25.14 6.41 -3.71
C GLN A 183 -25.18 7.93 -3.52
N GLU A 184 -24.05 8.54 -3.14
CA GLU A 184 -23.95 9.96 -2.83
C GLU A 184 -23.05 10.74 -3.81
N ARG A 185 -22.79 10.16 -4.99
CA ARG A 185 -22.20 10.85 -6.15
C ARG A 185 -23.29 11.40 -7.06
#